data_AF-A0A078JWF3-F1
#
_entry.id   AF-A0A078JWF3-F1
#
_cell.length_a   1.000
_cell.length_b   1.000
_cell.length_c   1.000
_cell.angle_alpha   90.00
_cell.angle_beta   90.00
_cell.angle_gamma   90.00
#
_symmetry.space_group_name_H-M   'P 1'
#
loop_
_entity.id
_entity.type
_entity.pdbx_description
1 polymer ?
#
loop_
_entity_poly.entity_id
_entity_poly.type
_entity_poly.pdbx_seq_one_letter_code
_entity_poly.pdbx_strand_id
1 'polypeptide(L)' 'MKTPIVRSYVRSKVPRLRWNSDLHNSFVQAVEQLGGEHRATPKMVLQLMDVRGLTISHVKSHLQMYRSMKLEESMQGKNI' A
#
# COMPACT_ATOMS: atom_id res chain seq x y z
N MET A 1 17.90 -7.03 40.38
CA MET A 1 17.89 -7.15 38.91
C MET A 1 16.51 -6.71 38.41
N LYS A 2 16.41 -5.76 37.48
CA LYS A 2 15.13 -5.32 36.89
C LYS A 2 14.89 -6.13 35.62
N THR A 3 13.89 -6.99 35.60
CA THR A 3 13.46 -7.73 34.40
C THR A 3 13.02 -6.74 33.32
N PRO A 4 13.45 -6.89 32.05
CA PRO A 4 12.97 -6.03 30.99
C PRO A 4 11.48 -6.30 30.80
N ILE A 5 10.66 -5.27 31.00
CA ILE A 5 9.23 -5.31 30.68
C ILE A 5 9.13 -5.35 29.15
N VAL A 6 9.18 -6.56 28.59
CA VAL A 6 8.90 -6.76 27.17
C VAL A 6 7.39 -6.56 27.02
N ARG A 7 7.00 -5.48 26.32
CA ARG A 7 5.60 -5.24 25.98
C ARG A 7 5.09 -6.44 25.20
N SER A 8 4.11 -7.15 25.76
CA SER A 8 3.51 -8.29 25.10
C SER A 8 2.92 -7.87 23.76
N TYR A 9 3.23 -8.63 22.71
CA TYR A 9 2.64 -8.37 21.39
C TYR A 9 1.16 -8.75 21.44
N VAL A 10 0.30 -7.74 21.49
CA VAL A 10 -1.15 -7.94 21.37
C VAL A 10 -1.51 -7.95 19.89
N ARG A 11 -1.78 -9.15 19.36
CA ARG A 11 -2.25 -9.32 17.98
C ARG A 11 -3.65 -8.75 17.85
N SER A 12 -3.89 -7.92 16.82
CA SER A 12 -5.24 -7.47 16.50
C SER A 12 -6.15 -8.66 16.17
N LYS A 13 -7.39 -8.63 16.67
CA LYS A 13 -8.45 -9.59 16.30
C LYS A 13 -9.05 -9.28 14.92
N VAL A 14 -8.77 -8.10 14.35
CA VAL A 14 -9.27 -7.71 13.03
C VAL A 14 -8.50 -8.50 11.96
N PRO A 15 -9.19 -9.16 11.01
CA PRO A 15 -8.54 -9.82 9.89
C PRO A 15 -7.64 -8.85 9.12
N ARG A 16 -6.48 -9.33 8.69
CA ARG A 16 -5.58 -8.54 7.84
C ARG A 16 -6.23 -8.34 6.48
N LEU A 17 -6.15 -7.12 5.95
CA LEU A 17 -6.56 -6.83 4.59
C LEU A 17 -5.76 -7.71 3.61
N ARG A 18 -6.45 -8.26 2.61
CA ARG A 18 -5.83 -8.95 1.48
C ARG A 18 -6.00 -8.10 0.22
N TRP A 19 -4.90 -7.83 -0.46
CA TRP A 19 -4.90 -7.23 -1.80
C TRP A 19 -5.19 -8.32 -2.83
N ASN A 20 -6.47 -8.55 -3.10
CA ASN A 20 -6.88 -9.40 -4.22
C ASN A 20 -6.79 -8.63 -5.55
N SER A 21 -6.98 -9.34 -6.67
CA SER A 21 -6.85 -8.76 -8.00
C SER A 21 -7.79 -7.57 -8.23
N ASP A 22 -9.05 -7.66 -7.82
CA ASP A 22 -10.03 -6.57 -8.03
C ASP A 22 -9.66 -5.31 -7.25
N LEU A 23 -9.27 -5.47 -5.98
CA LEU A 23 -8.83 -4.36 -5.14
C LEU A 23 -7.54 -3.74 -5.67
N HIS A 24 -6.61 -4.57 -6.17
CA HIS A 24 -5.39 -4.10 -6.80
C HIS A 24 -5.67 -3.32 -8.09
N ASN A 25 -6.55 -3.83 -8.95
CA ASN A 25 -6.92 -3.16 -10.20
C ASN A 25 -7.56 -1.79 -9.93
N SER A 26 -8.46 -1.69 -8.96
CA SER A 26 -9.02 -0.42 -8.50
C SER A 26 -7.95 0.54 -7.99
N PHE A 27 -6.96 0.03 -7.24
CA PHE A 27 -5.81 0.83 -6.80
C PHE A 27 -4.98 1.36 -7.96
N VAL A 28 -4.65 0.51 -8.95
CA VAL A 28 -3.85 0.92 -10.13
C VAL A 28 -4.58 1.99 -10.92
N GLN A 29 -5.88 1.80 -11.18
CA GLN A 29 -6.71 2.80 -11.85
C GLN A 29 -6.73 4.14 -11.10
N ALA A 30 -6.87 4.11 -9.76
CA ALA A 30 -6.81 5.33 -8.96
C ALA A 30 -5.44 6.01 -9.03
N VAL A 31 -4.34 5.26 -9.05
CA VAL A 31 -2.99 5.80 -9.21
C VAL A 31 -2.79 6.43 -10.59
N GLU A 32 -3.25 5.77 -11.66
CA GLU A 32 -3.20 6.27 -13.03
C GLU A 32 -4.01 7.56 -13.20
N GLN A 33 -5.23 7.61 -12.65
CA GLN A 33 -6.07 8.82 -12.65
C GLN A 33 -5.40 10.00 -11.93
N LEU A 34 -4.57 9.73 -10.93
CA LEU A 34 -3.79 10.75 -10.22
C LEU A 34 -2.50 11.16 -10.95
N GLY A 35 -2.22 10.60 -12.13
CA GLY A 35 -1.04 10.91 -12.93
C GLY A 35 0.19 10.11 -12.54
N GLY A 36 0.00 8.87 -12.07
CA GLY A 36 1.07 7.90 -11.81
C GLY A 36 1.54 7.87 -10.36
N GLU A 37 2.43 6.93 -10.08
CA GLU A 37 2.88 6.55 -8.74
C GLU A 37 3.57 7.69 -7.99
N HIS A 38 4.22 8.61 -8.69
CA HIS A 38 4.90 9.76 -8.10
C HIS A 38 3.93 10.86 -7.65
N ARG A 39 2.81 11.04 -8.37
CA ARG A 39 1.80 12.06 -8.07
C ARG A 39 0.71 11.57 -7.12
N ALA A 40 0.41 10.27 -7.14
CA ALA A 40 -0.56 9.67 -6.26
C ALA A 40 -0.18 9.83 -4.78
N THR A 41 -1.11 10.30 -3.95
CA THR A 41 -0.94 10.34 -2.48
C THR A 41 -1.87 9.32 -1.81
N PRO A 42 -1.49 8.71 -0.67
CA PRO A 42 -2.32 7.70 -0.02
C PRO A 42 -3.73 8.18 0.31
N LYS A 43 -3.90 9.45 0.65
CA LYS A 43 -5.20 10.05 0.97
C LYS A 43 -6.09 10.12 -0.28
N MET A 44 -5.56 10.62 -1.39
CA MET A 44 -6.32 10.75 -2.63
C MET A 44 -6.67 9.38 -3.22
N VAL A 45 -5.73 8.43 -3.19
CA VAL A 45 -5.99 7.05 -3.64
C VAL A 45 -7.10 6.41 -2.79
N LEU A 46 -7.07 6.55 -1.47
CA LEU A 46 -8.14 6.04 -0.61
C LEU A 46 -9.50 6.64 -0.94
N GLN A 47 -9.55 7.95 -1.20
CA GLN A 47 -10.79 8.65 -1.55
C GLN A 47 -11.35 8.20 -2.91
N LEU A 48 -10.48 7.97 -3.89
CA LEU A 48 -10.90 7.49 -5.22
C LEU A 48 -11.37 6.03 -5.20
N MET A 49 -10.74 5.18 -4.38
CA MET A 49 -11.12 3.77 -4.28
C MET A 49 -12.46 3.56 -3.56
N ASP A 50 -12.80 4.41 -2.60
CA ASP A 50 -14.06 4.38 -1.83
C ASP A 50 -14.45 2.97 -1.29
N VAL A 51 -13.45 2.18 -0.88
CA VAL A 51 -13.66 0.81 -0.39
C VAL A 51 -13.86 0.80 1.12
N ARG A 52 -15.02 0.29 1.57
CA ARG A 52 -15.30 0.10 3.00
C ARG A 52 -14.27 -0.81 3.68
N GLY A 53 -13.76 -0.37 4.83
CA GLY A 53 -12.73 -1.11 5.60
C GLY A 53 -11.30 -0.93 5.08
N LEU A 54 -11.11 -0.23 3.97
CA LEU A 54 -9.79 0.23 3.54
C LEU A 54 -9.39 1.47 4.36
N THR A 55 -8.10 1.58 4.67
CA THR A 55 -7.56 2.67 5.50
C THR A 55 -6.34 3.28 4.84
N ILE A 56 -5.98 4.50 5.27
CA ILE A 56 -4.81 5.21 4.74
C ILE A 56 -3.53 4.39 4.96
N SER A 57 -3.41 3.64 6.06
CA SER A 57 -2.22 2.83 6.34
C SER A 57 -2.08 1.67 5.36
N HIS A 58 -3.18 1.00 5.01
CA HIS A 58 -3.20 -0.03 3.98
C HIS A 58 -2.72 0.54 2.64
N VAL A 59 -3.32 1.65 2.19
CA VAL A 59 -2.97 2.31 0.93
C VAL A 59 -1.52 2.81 0.95
N LYS A 60 -1.06 3.41 2.05
CA LYS A 60 0.32 3.90 2.19
C LYS A 60 1.34 2.77 2.02
N SER A 61 1.15 1.66 2.74
CA SER A 61 2.07 0.52 2.65
C SER A 61 2.08 -0.10 1.25
N HIS A 62 0.92 -0.19 0.61
CA HIS A 62 0.80 -0.73 -0.74
C HIS A 62 1.40 0.19 -1.80
N LEU A 63 1.16 1.50 -1.71
CA LEU A 63 1.74 2.50 -2.61
C LEU A 63 3.26 2.58 -2.50
N GLN A 64 3.81 2.41 -1.29
CA GLN A 64 5.26 2.34 -1.10
C GLN A 64 5.85 1.14 -1.85
N MET A 65 5.27 -0.04 -1.68
CA MET A 65 5.71 -1.26 -2.37
C MET A 65 5.54 -1.15 -3.90
N TYR A 66 4.41 -0.61 -4.36
CA TYR A 66 4.14 -0.38 -5.79
C TYR A 66 5.18 0.53 -6.45
N ARG A 67 5.57 1.63 -5.78
CA ARG A 67 6.65 2.52 -6.26
C ARG A 67 7.99 1.82 -6.37
N SER A 68 8.35 1.02 -5.37
CA SER A 68 9.58 0.22 -5.41
C SER A 68 9.57 -0.76 -6.58
N MET A 69 8.47 -1.48 -6.80
CA MET A 69 8.35 -2.40 -7.93
C MET A 69 8.46 -1.70 -9.29
N LYS A 70 7.82 -0.53 -9.45
CA LYS A 70 7.89 0.25 -10.71
C LYS A 70 9.28 0.80 -10.98
N LEU A 71 10.02 1.18 -9.93
CA LEU A 71 11.41 1.62 -10.07
C LEU A 71 12.29 0.48 -10.63
N GLU A 72 12.19 -0.72 -10.07
CA GLU A 72 12.94 -1.89 -10.53
C GLU A 72 12.60 -2.25 -12.00
N GLU A 73 11.30 -2.20 -12.37
CA GLU A 73 10.85 -2.44 -13.75
C GLU A 73 11.47 -1.43 -14.74
N SER A 74 11.54 -0.15 -14.34
CA SER A 74 12.17 0.90 -15.15
C SER A 74 13.70 0.75 -15.29
N MET A 75 14.34 0.07 -14.34
CA MET A 75 15.79 -0.21 -14.36
C MET A 75 16.11 -1.45 -15.22
N GLN A 76 15.21 -2.44 -15.26
CA GLN A 76 15.36 -3.63 -16.09
C GLN A 76 15.20 -3.32 -17.59
N GLY A 77 14.33 -2.36 -17.94
CA GLY A 77 14.09 -1.94 -19.34
C GLY A 77 15.20 -1.09 -19.98
N LYS A 78 16.25 -0.73 -19.22
CA LYS A 78 17.42 0.04 -19.73
C LYS A 78 18.64 -0.82 -20.06
N ASN A 79 18.54 -2.14 -19.92
CA ASN A 79 19.62 -3.10 -20.17
C ASN A 79 19.41 -3.94 -21.45
N ILE A 80 18.62 -3.44 -22.41
CA ILE A 80 18.46 -4.05 -23.74
C ILE A 80 18.75 -2.98 -24.79
#